data_AF-A0A7D3WWI7-F1
#
_entry.id   AF-A0A7D3WWI7-F1
#
_cell.length_a   1.000
_cell.length_b   1.000
_cell.length_c   1.000
_cell.angle_alpha   90.00
_cell.angle_beta   90.00
_cell.angle_gamma   90.00
#
_symmetry.space_group_name_H-M   'P 1'
#
loop_
_entity.id
_entity.type
_entity.pdbx_description
1 polymer ?
#
loop_
_entity_poly.entity_id
_entity_poly.type
_entity_poly.pdbx_seq_one_letter_code
_entity_poly.pdbx_strand_id
1 'polypeptide(L)'
;MSKRQLTNREQLRKNLREAEPNSILHQELLTVQTCIEKPRVKAIPELIKLLKIATTQEAKHFIAAILGSTKDPRVIRPLMQAAVAPENKNYSSNFLWPLEKFDCTKHLNFFVNFMLSLDDSGEAMLACSYVIMAMKGPFVAQNVKKNIKRLMKARPTQDDPDLQLQAEHFLMGAADHLMEQYFLQVARAYHRKPATPTPTC
;
A
#
# COMPACT_ATOMS: atom_id res chain seq x y z
N MET A 1 -15.11 -13.13 -21.04
CA MET A 1 -16.26 -12.47 -20.36
C MET A 1 -15.71 -11.75 -19.13
N SER A 2 -15.59 -10.42 -19.17
CA SER A 2 -15.07 -9.64 -18.03
C SER A 2 -16.13 -9.58 -16.93
N LYS A 3 -15.83 -10.13 -15.74
CA LYS A 3 -16.73 -10.02 -14.58
C LYS A 3 -16.79 -8.55 -14.17
N ARG A 4 -17.99 -7.95 -14.20
CA ARG A 4 -18.23 -6.58 -13.72
C ARG A 4 -17.72 -6.45 -12.28
N GLN A 5 -16.84 -5.47 -12.03
CA GLN A 5 -16.39 -5.14 -10.68
C GLN A 5 -17.53 -4.48 -9.91
N LEU A 6 -17.77 -4.96 -8.68
CA LEU A 6 -18.78 -4.38 -7.79
C LEU A 6 -18.24 -3.07 -7.18
N THR A 7 -19.11 -2.08 -7.01
CA THR A 7 -18.81 -0.90 -6.19
C THR A 7 -18.65 -1.30 -4.72
N ASN A 8 -17.96 -0.48 -3.90
CA ASN A 8 -17.83 -0.74 -2.46
C ASN A 8 -19.21 -0.95 -1.78
N ARG A 9 -20.24 -0.22 -2.22
CA ARG A 9 -21.60 -0.38 -1.68
C ARG A 9 -22.25 -1.69 -2.07
N GLU A 10 -22.08 -2.12 -3.33
CA GLU A 10 -22.58 -3.42 -3.79
C GLU A 10 -21.84 -4.57 -3.09
N GLN A 11 -20.52 -4.47 -2.94
CA GLN A 11 -19.71 -5.45 -2.23
C GLN A 11 -20.09 -5.54 -0.75
N LEU A 12 -20.32 -4.40 -0.07
CA LEU A 12 -20.78 -4.42 1.33
C LEU A 12 -22.13 -5.13 1.48
N ARG A 13 -23.08 -4.83 0.60
CA ARG A 13 -24.40 -5.49 0.60
C ARG A 13 -24.29 -6.99 0.38
N LYS A 14 -23.36 -7.43 -0.47
CA LYS A 14 -23.07 -8.85 -0.67
C LYS A 14 -22.51 -9.46 0.61
N ASN A 15 -21.46 -8.88 1.19
CA ASN A 15 -20.82 -9.39 2.40
C ASN A 15 -21.81 -9.45 3.59
N LEU A 16 -22.70 -8.47 3.72
CA LEU A 16 -23.75 -8.48 4.76
C LEU A 16 -24.77 -9.62 4.58
N ARG A 17 -25.07 -10.03 3.34
CA ARG A 17 -25.97 -11.16 3.07
C ARG A 17 -25.30 -12.51 3.32
N GLU A 18 -23.99 -12.58 3.11
CA GLU A 18 -23.20 -13.80 3.28
C GLU A 18 -22.78 -14.02 4.73
N ALA A 19 -22.65 -12.94 5.53
CA ALA A 19 -22.35 -13.03 6.94
C ALA A 19 -23.54 -13.61 7.74
N GLU A 20 -23.25 -14.51 8.68
CA GLU A 20 -24.27 -15.05 9.57
C GLU A 20 -24.94 -13.91 10.37
N PRO A 21 -26.29 -13.86 10.43
CA PRO A 21 -26.99 -12.84 11.18
C PRO A 21 -26.54 -12.80 12.65
N ASN A 22 -26.27 -11.60 13.16
CA ASN A 22 -25.77 -11.34 14.51
C ASN A 22 -24.35 -11.84 14.82
N SER A 23 -23.61 -12.38 13.85
CA SER A 23 -22.18 -12.64 14.01
C SER A 23 -21.37 -11.35 14.23
N ILE A 24 -20.16 -11.49 14.77
CA ILE A 24 -19.23 -10.36 14.96
C ILE A 24 -18.97 -9.67 13.61
N LEU A 25 -18.70 -10.46 12.55
CA LEU A 25 -18.52 -9.94 11.20
C LEU A 25 -19.73 -9.14 10.72
N HIS A 26 -20.94 -9.66 10.91
CA HIS A 26 -22.16 -8.98 10.51
C HIS A 26 -22.30 -7.62 11.22
N GLN A 27 -22.05 -7.55 12.53
CA GLN A 27 -22.09 -6.30 13.31
C GLN A 27 -21.00 -5.30 12.88
N GLU A 28 -19.78 -5.78 12.62
CA GLU A 28 -18.69 -4.93 12.11
C GLU A 28 -19.03 -4.35 10.74
N LEU A 29 -19.59 -5.16 9.82
CA LEU A 29 -20.02 -4.71 8.50
C LEU A 29 -21.20 -3.72 8.56
N LEU A 30 -22.15 -3.91 9.47
CA LEU A 30 -23.22 -2.92 9.71
C LEU A 30 -22.63 -1.60 10.18
N THR A 31 -21.64 -1.63 11.08
CA THR A 31 -20.96 -0.42 11.54
C THR A 31 -20.24 0.28 10.38
N VAL A 32 -19.58 -0.49 9.50
CA VAL A 32 -18.98 0.06 8.27
C VAL A 32 -20.05 0.68 7.36
N GLN A 33 -21.22 0.05 7.22
CA GLN A 33 -22.34 0.59 6.43
C GLN A 33 -22.77 1.97 6.92
N THR A 34 -23.01 2.12 8.22
CA THR A 34 -23.39 3.42 8.81
C THR A 34 -22.31 4.47 8.62
N CYS A 35 -21.03 4.07 8.60
CA CYS A 35 -19.90 4.98 8.43
C CYS A 35 -19.79 5.51 6.99
N ILE A 36 -19.96 4.65 5.98
CA ILE A 36 -19.83 5.06 4.56
C ILE A 36 -21.00 5.90 4.05
N GLU A 37 -22.09 6.00 4.81
CA GLU A 37 -23.21 6.90 4.53
C GLU A 37 -22.94 8.34 4.98
N LYS A 38 -21.95 8.54 5.87
CA LYS A 38 -21.56 9.87 6.35
C LYS A 38 -20.75 10.63 5.30
N PRO A 39 -20.68 11.97 5.39
CA PRO A 39 -19.78 12.77 4.56
C PRO A 39 -18.32 12.32 4.74
N ARG A 40 -17.55 12.32 3.65
CA ARG A 40 -16.17 11.83 3.59
C ARG A 40 -15.26 12.36 4.71
N VAL A 41 -15.42 13.64 5.08
CA VAL A 41 -14.64 14.30 6.14
C VAL A 41 -14.81 13.61 7.50
N LYS A 42 -15.99 13.04 7.77
CA LYS A 42 -16.30 12.28 8.98
C LYS A 42 -16.06 10.77 8.79
N ALA A 43 -16.44 10.23 7.63
CA ALA A 43 -16.31 8.80 7.35
C ALA A 43 -14.86 8.31 7.39
N ILE A 44 -13.88 9.07 6.87
CA ILE A 44 -12.48 8.62 6.80
C ILE A 44 -11.85 8.45 8.20
N PRO A 45 -11.89 9.45 9.10
CA PRO A 45 -11.39 9.27 10.47
C PRO A 45 -12.08 8.11 11.21
N GLU A 46 -13.39 7.96 11.02
CA GLU A 46 -14.14 6.86 11.64
C GLU A 46 -13.72 5.49 11.07
N LEU A 47 -13.58 5.34 9.75
CA LEU A 47 -13.08 4.11 9.13
C LEU A 47 -11.65 3.77 9.59
N ILE A 48 -10.79 4.77 9.76
CA ILE A 48 -9.44 4.57 10.34
C ILE A 48 -9.54 4.04 11.77
N LYS A 49 -10.49 4.53 12.57
CA LYS A 49 -10.74 4.00 13.93
C LYS A 49 -11.28 2.57 13.86
N LEU A 50 -12.24 2.31 12.97
CA LEU A 50 -12.83 0.97 12.77
C LEU A 50 -11.77 -0.06 12.36
N LEU A 51 -10.85 0.30 11.47
CA LEU A 51 -9.73 -0.58 11.06
C LEU A 51 -8.91 -1.10 12.25
N LYS A 52 -8.76 -0.28 13.30
CA LYS A 52 -7.95 -0.61 14.48
C LYS A 52 -8.70 -1.46 15.50
N ILE A 53 -10.02 -1.31 15.58
CA ILE A 53 -10.83 -2.01 16.59
C ILE A 53 -11.56 -3.23 16.04
N ALA A 54 -11.69 -3.35 14.71
CA ALA A 54 -12.26 -4.52 14.08
C ALA A 54 -11.43 -5.77 14.42
N THR A 55 -12.14 -6.86 14.67
CA THR A 55 -11.58 -8.13 15.13
C THR A 55 -11.53 -9.16 14.00
N THR A 56 -12.47 -9.08 13.04
CA THR A 56 -12.51 -9.99 11.89
C THR A 56 -11.61 -9.51 10.75
N GLN A 57 -10.91 -10.44 10.11
CA GLN A 57 -9.99 -10.13 9.01
C GLN A 57 -10.74 -9.67 7.77
N GLU A 58 -11.95 -10.20 7.56
CA GLU A 58 -12.86 -9.83 6.48
C GLU A 58 -13.33 -8.37 6.62
N ALA A 59 -13.71 -7.93 7.83
CA ALA A 59 -14.04 -6.53 8.06
C ALA A 59 -12.82 -5.63 7.88
N LYS A 60 -11.65 -6.00 8.42
CA LYS A 60 -10.39 -5.25 8.24
C LYS A 60 -10.02 -5.10 6.77
N HIS A 61 -10.06 -6.18 5.99
CA HIS A 61 -9.80 -6.18 4.56
C HIS A 61 -10.78 -5.24 3.84
N PHE A 62 -12.07 -5.34 4.15
CA PHE A 62 -13.08 -4.50 3.53
C PHE A 62 -12.91 -3.01 3.85
N ILE A 63 -12.61 -2.68 5.12
CA ILE A 63 -12.30 -1.32 5.55
C ILE A 63 -11.05 -0.79 4.82
N ALA A 64 -10.00 -1.60 4.72
CA ALA A 64 -8.77 -1.23 4.02
C ALA A 64 -9.02 -0.95 2.53
N ALA A 65 -9.83 -1.77 1.87
CA ALA A 65 -10.24 -1.58 0.48
C ALA A 65 -11.02 -0.26 0.29
N ILE A 66 -11.97 0.06 1.20
CA ILE A 66 -12.68 1.35 1.17
C ILE A 66 -11.70 2.49 1.34
N LEU A 67 -10.85 2.46 2.37
CA LEU A 67 -9.85 3.50 2.64
C LEU A 67 -8.94 3.73 1.41
N GLY A 68 -8.54 2.65 0.73
CA GLY A 68 -7.76 2.71 -0.51
C GLY A 68 -8.45 3.46 -1.65
N SER A 69 -9.78 3.30 -1.77
CA SER A 69 -10.57 3.98 -2.80
C SER A 69 -10.76 5.48 -2.56
N THR A 70 -10.48 5.96 -1.35
CA THR A 70 -10.73 7.38 -1.01
C THR A 70 -9.76 8.33 -1.70
N LYS A 71 -8.53 7.92 -1.99
CA LYS A 71 -7.41 8.82 -2.38
C LYS A 71 -7.08 9.89 -1.33
N ASP A 72 -7.46 9.69 -0.06
CA ASP A 72 -7.10 10.59 1.03
C ASP A 72 -5.72 10.22 1.63
N PRO A 73 -4.71 11.09 1.57
CA PRO A 73 -3.36 10.74 2.04
C PRO A 73 -3.28 10.41 3.54
N ARG A 74 -4.28 10.79 4.34
CA ARG A 74 -4.34 10.46 5.77
C ARG A 74 -4.48 8.96 6.03
N VAL A 75 -4.89 8.16 5.05
CA VAL A 75 -5.04 6.71 5.19
C VAL A 75 -3.73 5.94 5.08
N ILE A 76 -2.69 6.56 4.51
CA ILE A 76 -1.42 5.87 4.21
C ILE A 76 -0.79 5.30 5.49
N ARG A 77 -0.57 6.13 6.51
CA ARG A 77 0.04 5.69 7.77
C ARG A 77 -0.80 4.64 8.52
N PRO A 78 -2.12 4.80 8.69
CA PRO A 78 -2.97 3.76 9.28
C PRO A 78 -2.85 2.40 8.58
N LEU A 79 -2.83 2.37 7.25
CA LEU A 79 -2.71 1.12 6.50
C LEU A 79 -1.31 0.51 6.64
N MET A 80 -0.25 1.32 6.61
CA MET A 80 1.11 0.87 6.90
C MET A 80 1.23 0.27 8.31
N GLN A 81 0.59 0.88 9.30
CA GLN A 81 0.55 0.37 10.68
C GLN A 81 -0.19 -0.97 10.76
N ALA A 82 -1.33 -1.10 10.07
CA ALA A 82 -2.09 -2.34 10.01
C ALA A 82 -1.28 -3.46 9.33
N ALA A 83 -0.51 -3.15 8.29
CA ALA A 83 0.31 -4.11 7.56
C ALA A 83 1.44 -4.75 8.41
N VAL A 84 1.87 -4.09 9.49
CA VAL A 84 2.95 -4.59 10.37
C VAL A 84 2.44 -5.01 11.76
N ALA A 85 1.13 -4.91 12.00
CA ALA A 85 0.55 -5.28 13.28
C ALA A 85 0.64 -6.80 13.47
N PRO A 86 1.12 -7.31 14.62
CA PRO A 86 1.29 -8.76 14.84
C PRO A 86 0.03 -9.59 14.58
N GLU A 87 -1.14 -9.05 14.94
CA GLU A 87 -2.45 -9.68 14.71
C GLU A 87 -2.83 -9.81 13.22
N ASN A 88 -2.06 -9.20 12.32
CA ASN A 88 -2.28 -9.19 10.88
C ASN A 88 -1.17 -9.88 10.08
N LYS A 89 -0.23 -10.59 10.73
CA LYS A 89 0.99 -11.16 10.08
C LYS A 89 0.70 -11.85 8.74
N ASN A 90 -0.33 -12.70 8.67
CA ASN A 90 -0.69 -13.48 7.48
C ASN A 90 -1.71 -12.77 6.56
N TYR A 91 -2.09 -11.54 6.89
CA TYR A 91 -3.08 -10.73 6.19
C TYR A 91 -2.52 -9.37 5.75
N SER A 92 -1.20 -9.20 5.82
CA SER A 92 -0.50 -7.94 5.54
C SER A 92 -0.82 -7.40 4.14
N SER A 93 -0.96 -8.27 3.14
CA SER A 93 -1.32 -7.91 1.75
C SER A 93 -2.62 -7.11 1.67
N ASN A 94 -3.60 -7.41 2.53
CA ASN A 94 -4.89 -6.71 2.59
C ASN A 94 -4.75 -5.21 2.84
N PHE A 95 -3.68 -4.80 3.52
CA PHE A 95 -3.41 -3.40 3.86
C PHE A 95 -2.42 -2.74 2.88
N LEU A 96 -1.67 -3.54 2.12
CA LEU A 96 -0.70 -3.07 1.13
C LEU A 96 -1.33 -2.81 -0.24
N TRP A 97 -2.21 -3.68 -0.73
CA TRP A 97 -2.89 -3.49 -2.02
C TRP A 97 -3.60 -2.12 -2.14
N PRO A 98 -4.31 -1.64 -1.10
CA PRO A 98 -4.86 -0.27 -1.11
C PRO A 98 -3.80 0.83 -1.32
N LEU A 99 -2.57 0.64 -0.84
CA LEU A 99 -1.51 1.65 -0.85
C LEU A 99 -0.90 1.89 -2.25
N GLU A 100 -1.06 0.95 -3.18
CA GLU A 100 -0.63 1.09 -4.58
C GLU A 100 -1.30 2.31 -5.26
N LYS A 101 -2.49 2.68 -4.79
CA LYS A 101 -3.26 3.83 -5.33
C LYS A 101 -2.73 5.18 -4.86
N PHE A 102 -1.71 5.21 -4.01
CA PHE A 102 -1.14 6.42 -3.41
C PHE A 102 0.32 6.59 -3.82
N ASP A 103 0.75 7.84 -3.93
CA ASP A 103 2.18 8.13 -4.03
C ASP A 103 2.83 8.00 -2.64
N CYS A 104 3.41 6.83 -2.40
CA CYS A 104 4.06 6.48 -1.15
C CYS A 104 5.54 6.89 -1.09
N THR A 105 6.03 7.74 -2.00
CA THR A 105 7.46 8.14 -2.10
C THR A 105 8.09 8.53 -0.76
N LYS A 106 7.37 9.32 0.07
CA LYS A 106 7.86 9.78 1.39
C LYS A 106 8.10 8.64 2.39
N HIS A 107 7.59 7.46 2.09
CA HIS A 107 7.62 6.26 2.92
C HIS A 107 8.50 5.16 2.35
N LEU A 108 9.35 5.44 1.34
CA LEU A 108 10.23 4.45 0.70
C LEU A 108 10.98 3.55 1.70
N ASN A 109 11.58 4.15 2.74
CA ASN A 109 12.33 3.40 3.76
C ASN A 109 11.46 2.35 4.45
N PHE A 110 10.18 2.65 4.71
CA PHE A 110 9.26 1.70 5.33
C PHE A 110 9.04 0.49 4.42
N PHE A 111 8.69 0.70 3.15
CA PHE A 111 8.39 -0.40 2.23
C PHE A 111 9.61 -1.29 1.96
N VAL A 112 10.80 -0.69 1.84
CA VAL A 112 12.04 -1.46 1.69
C VAL A 112 12.37 -2.24 2.97
N ASN A 113 12.16 -1.65 4.15
CA ASN A 113 12.33 -2.38 5.41
C ASN A 113 11.34 -3.54 5.54
N PHE A 114 10.07 -3.28 5.21
CA PHE A 114 9.00 -4.27 5.23
C PHE A 114 9.35 -5.45 4.33
N MET A 115 9.66 -5.18 3.06
CA MET A 115 10.02 -6.19 2.08
C MET A 115 11.21 -7.04 2.51
N LEU A 116 12.25 -6.43 3.08
CA LEU A 116 13.44 -7.13 3.58
C LEU A 116 13.24 -7.84 4.92
N SER A 117 12.08 -7.64 5.57
CA SER A 117 11.72 -8.31 6.84
C SER A 117 10.78 -9.49 6.66
N LEU A 118 10.31 -9.74 5.44
CA LEU A 118 9.44 -10.86 5.14
C LEU A 118 10.25 -12.15 5.07
N ASP A 119 9.74 -13.17 5.76
CA ASP A 119 10.31 -14.52 5.77
C ASP A 119 9.86 -15.34 4.55
N ASP A 120 8.85 -14.88 3.80
CA ASP A 120 8.32 -15.53 2.59
C ASP A 120 8.24 -14.55 1.40
N SER A 121 8.22 -15.11 0.19
CA SER A 121 8.05 -14.39 -1.07
C SER A 121 6.60 -14.36 -1.55
N GLY A 122 5.65 -14.34 -0.63
CA GLY A 122 4.22 -14.43 -0.89
C GLY A 122 3.57 -13.11 -1.32
N GLU A 123 2.25 -13.05 -1.15
CA GLU A 123 1.42 -11.93 -1.60
C GLU A 123 1.79 -10.60 -0.94
N ALA A 124 2.27 -10.61 0.30
CA ALA A 124 2.70 -9.39 0.98
C ALA A 124 3.94 -8.76 0.32
N MET A 125 4.90 -9.59 -0.13
CA MET A 125 6.08 -9.10 -0.85
C MET A 125 5.70 -8.54 -2.22
N LEU A 126 4.81 -9.25 -2.93
CA LEU A 126 4.25 -8.80 -4.20
C LEU A 126 3.53 -7.46 -4.04
N ALA A 127 2.56 -7.35 -3.13
CA ALA A 127 1.83 -6.10 -2.90
C ALA A 127 2.78 -4.95 -2.54
N CYS A 128 3.80 -5.21 -1.72
CA CYS A 128 4.81 -4.22 -1.37
C CYS A 128 5.63 -3.76 -2.59
N SER A 129 5.96 -4.64 -3.54
CA SER A 129 6.69 -4.27 -4.75
C SER A 129 5.85 -3.35 -5.65
N TYR A 130 4.55 -3.63 -5.79
CA TYR A 130 3.62 -2.75 -6.50
C TYR A 130 3.50 -1.37 -5.86
N VAL A 131 3.49 -1.28 -4.53
CA VAL A 131 3.51 0.02 -3.85
C VAL A 131 4.79 0.82 -4.16
N ILE A 132 5.95 0.15 -4.24
CA ILE A 132 7.21 0.80 -4.65
C ILE A 132 7.13 1.25 -6.12
N MET A 133 6.60 0.40 -7.01
CA MET A 133 6.43 0.71 -8.44
C MET A 133 5.43 1.85 -8.71
N ALA A 134 4.54 2.16 -7.75
CA ALA A 134 3.60 3.28 -7.83
C ALA A 134 4.20 4.63 -7.36
N MET A 135 5.42 4.64 -6.80
CA MET A 135 6.05 5.85 -6.26
C MET A 135 6.52 6.79 -7.37
N LYS A 136 6.09 8.06 -7.32
CA LYS A 136 6.31 9.02 -8.41
C LYS A 136 7.54 9.90 -8.24
N GLY A 137 8.18 9.86 -7.07
CA GLY A 137 9.17 10.85 -6.69
C GLY A 137 8.57 12.22 -6.30
N PRO A 138 9.39 13.23 -6.01
CA PRO A 138 10.84 13.17 -6.10
C PRO A 138 11.46 12.34 -4.97
N PHE A 139 12.43 11.50 -5.32
CA PHE A 139 13.25 10.75 -4.40
C PHE A 139 14.42 11.60 -3.90
N VAL A 140 14.75 11.45 -2.63
CA VAL A 140 15.99 11.98 -2.04
C VAL A 140 17.14 11.07 -2.46
N ALA A 141 18.15 11.63 -3.15
CA ALA A 141 19.29 10.90 -3.74
C ALA A 141 19.96 9.90 -2.77
N GLN A 142 20.26 10.34 -1.56
CA GLN A 142 20.88 9.50 -0.54
C GLN A 142 19.98 8.33 -0.13
N ASN A 143 18.67 8.57 0.00
CA ASN A 143 17.70 7.55 0.40
C ASN A 143 17.50 6.52 -0.71
N VAL A 144 17.36 6.93 -1.97
CA VAL A 144 17.17 5.99 -3.08
C VAL A 144 18.41 5.13 -3.30
N LYS A 145 19.61 5.73 -3.32
CA LYS A 145 20.89 5.00 -3.44
C LYS A 145 21.07 3.98 -2.31
N LYS A 146 20.76 4.39 -1.06
CA LYS A 146 20.82 3.50 0.10
C LYS A 146 19.88 2.31 -0.07
N ASN A 147 18.63 2.54 -0.47
CA ASN A 147 17.64 1.46 -0.56
C ASN A 147 17.89 0.52 -1.75
N ILE A 148 18.28 1.04 -2.92
CA ILE A 148 18.71 0.20 -4.05
C ILE A 148 19.83 -0.74 -3.59
N LYS A 149 20.88 -0.20 -2.95
CA LYS A 149 21.99 -1.03 -2.44
C LYS A 149 21.53 -2.12 -1.46
N ARG A 150 20.50 -1.86 -0.66
CA ARG A 150 19.97 -2.84 0.29
C ARG A 150 19.19 -3.94 -0.40
N LEU A 151 18.32 -3.59 -1.36
CA LEU A 151 17.56 -4.55 -2.16
C LEU A 151 18.51 -5.48 -2.94
N MET A 152 19.52 -4.92 -3.59
CA MET A 152 20.53 -5.68 -4.37
C MET A 152 21.45 -6.57 -3.53
N LYS A 153 21.53 -6.33 -2.21
CA LYS A 153 22.38 -7.08 -1.27
C LYS A 153 21.58 -7.95 -0.31
N ALA A 154 20.27 -8.07 -0.54
CA ALA A 154 19.44 -8.98 0.23
C ALA A 154 20.05 -10.38 0.13
N ARG A 155 20.16 -11.04 1.28
CA ARG A 155 20.59 -12.43 1.31
C ARG A 155 19.42 -13.32 0.91
N PRO A 156 19.69 -14.54 0.40
CA PRO A 156 18.65 -15.54 0.25
C PRO A 156 17.90 -15.73 1.57
N THR A 157 16.57 -15.80 1.48
CA THR A 157 15.68 -16.00 2.63
C THR A 157 14.81 -17.25 2.47
N GLN A 158 14.79 -17.86 1.29
CA GLN A 158 14.00 -19.06 1.00
C GLN A 158 14.93 -20.25 0.76
N ASP A 159 14.57 -21.40 1.32
CA ASP A 159 15.25 -22.66 1.05
C ASP A 159 14.79 -23.27 -0.30
N ASP A 160 13.55 -23.01 -0.68
CA ASP A 160 12.98 -23.45 -1.96
C ASP A 160 13.50 -22.56 -3.11
N PRO A 161 14.09 -23.14 -4.18
CA PRO A 161 14.65 -22.38 -5.28
C PRO A 161 13.66 -21.49 -6.05
N ASP A 162 12.41 -21.96 -6.22
CA ASP A 162 11.40 -21.21 -6.97
C ASP A 162 10.89 -20.02 -6.15
N LEU A 163 10.66 -20.23 -4.85
CA LEU A 163 10.33 -19.15 -3.92
C LEU A 163 11.48 -18.16 -3.77
N GLN A 164 12.73 -18.63 -3.79
CA GLN A 164 13.92 -17.78 -3.75
C GLN A 164 14.02 -16.91 -5.01
N LEU A 165 13.83 -17.52 -6.19
CA LEU A 165 13.82 -16.79 -7.47
C LEU A 165 12.69 -15.74 -7.51
N GLN A 166 11.52 -16.08 -6.96
CA GLN A 166 10.41 -15.12 -6.83
C GLN A 166 10.77 -13.95 -5.91
N ALA A 167 11.40 -14.19 -4.76
CA ALA A 167 11.88 -13.13 -3.87
C ALA A 167 12.85 -12.20 -4.59
N GLU A 168 13.84 -12.78 -5.27
CA GLU A 168 14.84 -12.05 -6.05
C GLU A 168 14.20 -11.20 -7.13
N HIS A 169 13.21 -11.75 -7.85
CA HIS A 169 12.48 -11.00 -8.87
C HIS A 169 11.80 -9.75 -8.29
N PHE A 170 11.15 -9.86 -7.13
CA PHE A 170 10.49 -8.71 -6.50
C PHE A 170 11.49 -7.67 -5.98
N LEU A 171 12.58 -8.10 -5.36
CA LEU A 171 13.63 -7.21 -4.85
C LEU A 171 14.35 -6.48 -5.99
N MET A 172 14.68 -7.20 -7.05
CA MET A 172 15.35 -6.66 -8.24
C MET A 172 14.43 -5.70 -9.00
N GLY A 173 13.17 -6.07 -9.21
CA GLY A 173 12.18 -5.20 -9.85
C GLY A 173 11.95 -3.89 -9.08
N ALA A 174 11.88 -3.95 -7.75
CA ALA A 174 11.80 -2.75 -6.92
C ALA A 174 13.07 -1.87 -7.04
N ALA A 175 14.27 -2.48 -7.07
CA ALA A 175 15.52 -1.76 -7.21
C ALA A 175 15.67 -1.08 -8.58
N ASP A 176 15.31 -1.80 -9.65
CA ASP A 176 15.34 -1.31 -11.03
C ASP A 176 14.39 -0.14 -11.22
N HIS A 177 13.14 -0.27 -10.77
CA HIS A 177 12.17 0.82 -10.82
C HIS A 177 12.65 2.09 -10.09
N LEU A 178 13.21 1.94 -8.88
CA LEU A 178 13.76 3.07 -8.13
C LEU A 178 14.92 3.74 -8.86
N MET A 179 15.76 2.95 -9.54
CA MET A 179 16.87 3.44 -10.34
C MET A 179 16.35 4.25 -11.53
N GLU A 180 15.42 3.67 -12.30
CA GLU A 180 14.78 4.30 -13.46
C GLU A 180 14.13 5.64 -13.07
N GLN A 181 13.26 5.65 -12.07
CA GLN A 181 12.55 6.86 -11.66
C GLN A 181 13.49 7.96 -11.15
N TYR A 182 14.56 7.58 -10.44
CA TYR A 182 15.56 8.55 -10.00
C TYR A 182 16.34 9.14 -11.18
N PHE A 183 16.76 8.33 -12.16
CA PHE A 183 17.41 8.85 -13.37
C PHE A 183 16.49 9.77 -14.17
N LEU A 184 15.21 9.41 -14.33
CA LEU A 184 14.21 10.28 -14.95
C LEU A 184 14.06 11.61 -14.19
N GLN A 185 14.06 11.58 -12.86
CA GLN A 185 14.04 12.79 -12.03
C GLN A 185 15.27 13.67 -12.28
N VAL A 186 16.47 13.09 -12.31
CA VAL A 186 17.73 13.82 -12.57
C VAL A 186 17.72 14.44 -13.96
N ALA A 187 17.33 13.68 -14.99
CA ALA A 187 17.22 14.17 -16.36
C ALA A 187 16.23 15.34 -16.47
N ARG A 188 15.05 15.22 -15.84
CA ARG A 188 14.06 16.32 -15.78
C ARG A 188 14.61 17.56 -15.09
N ALA A 189 15.37 17.40 -14.02
CA ALA A 189 16.01 18.51 -13.32
C ALA A 189 17.08 19.20 -14.18
N TYR A 190 17.90 18.42 -14.89
CA TYR A 190 18.92 18.93 -15.81
C TYR A 190 18.32 19.71 -17.00
N HIS A 191 17.20 19.23 -17.56
CA HIS A 191 16.55 19.87 -18.71
C HIS A 191 15.63 21.05 -18.34
N ARG A 192 15.30 21.25 -17.06
CA ARG A 192 14.60 22.47 -16.62
C ARG A 192 15.59 23.66 -16.68
N LYS A 193 15.50 24.48 -17.74
CA LYS A 193 16.21 25.77 -17.82
C LYS A 193 15.91 26.58 -16.55
N PRO A 194 16.92 27.24 -15.92
CA PRO A 194 16.64 28.19 -14.87
C PRO A 194 15.76 29.30 -15.45
N ALA A 195 14.64 29.61 -14.77
CA ALA A 195 13.85 30.78 -15.11
C ALA A 195 14.78 32.00 -15.03
N THR A 196 14.90 32.73 -16.13
CA THR A 196 15.59 34.01 -16.15
C THR A 196 14.95 34.89 -15.07
N PRO A 197 15.73 35.48 -14.14
CA PRO A 197 15.15 36.41 -13.19
C PRO A 197 14.52 37.55 -13.97
N THR A 198 13.21 37.77 -13.78
CA THR A 198 12.51 38.93 -14.31
C THR A 198 13.19 40.16 -13.73
N PRO A 199 13.80 41.04 -14.56
CA PRO A 199 14.31 42.30 -14.05
C PRO A 199 13.11 43.11 -13.55
N THR A 200 13.10 43.40 -12.25
CA THR A 200 12.22 44.42 -11.67
C THR A 200 12.69 45.77 -12.21
N CYS A 201 11.94 46.33 -13.16
CA CYS A 201 11.97 47.75 -13.49
C CYS A 201 11.06 48.51 -12.54
#